data_AF-A0AAN7YI61-F1
#
_entry.id   AF-A0AAN7YI61-F1
#
_cell.length_a   1.000
_cell.length_b   1.000
_cell.length_c   1.000
_cell.angle_alpha   90.00
_cell.angle_beta   90.00
_cell.angle_gamma   90.00
#
_symmetry.space_group_name_H-M   'P 1'
#
loop_
_entity.id
_entity.type
_entity.pdbx_description
1 polymer ?
#
loop_
_entity_poly.entity_id
_entity_poly.type
_entity_poly.pdbx_seq_one_letter_code
_entity_poly.pdbx_strand_id
1 'polypeptide(L)'
;MWWPFGLSNDNKSLIPRQPEDITPAQQHAVEKLPARVKQEISREEQASLDFAELLKEIEIEQAKALDQRVHGKQDGKSQSTPIPADISPDALYPTEISCRSALDYAMFCQSFGGQFVNVYRYGEFRSCKNHWSDFWLCMRTRNWEEKDRVKAIQDHYRMKAVKWKTGPSSEDIWEVRTEPVKDAFQDSLEELEAKIADWKQAHPDVSDPWDKRQGTTFANAPPST
;
A
#
# COMPACT_ATOMS: atom_id res chain seq x y z
N MET A 1 29.74 -13.31 -4.56
CA MET A 1 29.98 -13.75 -5.96
C MET A 1 29.76 -12.55 -6.86
N TRP A 2 30.85 -11.99 -7.39
CA TRP A 2 30.82 -10.91 -8.38
C TRP A 2 31.40 -11.47 -9.68
N TRP A 3 30.92 -10.90 -10.80
CA TRP A 3 31.44 -10.88 -12.17
C TRP A 3 30.79 -11.81 -13.24
N PRO A 4 30.38 -11.22 -14.39
CA PRO A 4 29.97 -11.95 -15.59
C PRO A 4 31.17 -12.26 -16.51
N PHE A 5 31.12 -13.41 -17.17
CA PHE A 5 31.87 -13.72 -18.38
C PHE A 5 31.26 -12.88 -19.54
N GLY A 6 31.96 -12.23 -20.46
CA GLY A 6 33.28 -12.45 -21.03
C GLY A 6 33.11 -12.87 -22.50
N LEU A 7 33.25 -11.93 -23.44
CA LEU A 7 33.61 -12.20 -24.84
C LEU A 7 34.50 -11.05 -25.34
N SER A 8 35.81 -11.23 -25.13
CA SER A 8 36.88 -10.47 -25.78
C SER A 8 37.20 -11.13 -27.11
N ASN A 9 37.38 -10.34 -28.16
CA ASN A 9 37.95 -10.79 -29.43
C ASN A 9 39.27 -10.04 -29.61
N ASP A 10 40.36 -10.79 -29.63
CA ASP A 10 41.73 -10.30 -29.66
C ASP A 10 42.11 -9.74 -31.04
N ASN A 11 42.84 -8.62 -31.06
CA ASN A 11 43.85 -8.43 -32.11
C ASN A 11 45.14 -7.88 -31.48
N LYS A 12 46.24 -8.47 -31.91
CA LYS A 12 47.50 -8.60 -31.20
C LYS A 12 48.60 -7.94 -32.04
N SER A 13 49.40 -7.07 -31.44
CA SER A 13 50.81 -6.85 -31.82
C SER A 13 51.49 -5.98 -30.75
N LEU A 14 52.27 -6.54 -29.80
CA LEU A 14 53.70 -6.90 -29.90
C LEU A 14 54.56 -5.63 -30.14
N ILE A 15 55.36 -5.10 -29.18
CA ILE A 15 56.66 -5.63 -28.67
C ILE A 15 57.23 -4.67 -27.56
N PRO A 16 58.25 -5.06 -26.75
CA PRO A 16 58.26 -4.84 -25.29
C PRO A 16 59.49 -4.10 -24.68
N ARG A 17 59.49 -4.03 -23.32
CA ARG A 17 60.60 -3.91 -22.32
C ARG A 17 61.08 -2.50 -21.86
N GLN A 18 60.69 -2.17 -20.60
CA GLN A 18 61.45 -1.70 -19.40
C GLN A 18 62.99 -1.53 -19.51
N PRO A 19 63.72 -0.82 -18.59
CA PRO A 19 63.34 -0.19 -17.29
C PRO A 19 64.09 1.14 -16.91
N GLU A 20 63.87 1.59 -15.66
CA GLU A 20 64.74 2.37 -14.72
C GLU A 20 64.81 3.92 -14.73
N ASP A 21 64.22 4.47 -13.65
CA ASP A 21 64.83 5.31 -12.59
C ASP A 21 65.33 6.75 -12.87
N ILE A 22 65.45 7.50 -11.77
CA ILE A 22 66.11 8.80 -11.57
C ILE A 22 65.18 10.02 -11.41
N THR A 23 64.97 10.38 -10.14
CA THR A 23 64.78 11.79 -9.68
C THR A 23 66.15 12.51 -9.76
N PRO A 24 66.24 13.83 -10.01
CA PRO A 24 66.07 14.79 -8.91
C PRO A 24 65.53 16.19 -9.26
N ALA A 25 64.88 16.77 -8.24
CA ALA A 25 64.76 18.18 -7.82
C ALA A 25 65.09 19.37 -8.75
N GLN A 26 64.15 20.32 -8.83
CA GLN A 26 64.34 21.79 -8.79
C GLN A 26 62.94 22.46 -8.67
N GLN A 27 62.45 22.80 -7.47
CA GLN A 27 62.60 24.09 -6.77
C GLN A 27 62.38 25.34 -7.64
N HIS A 28 61.13 25.78 -7.73
CA HIS A 28 60.77 27.20 -7.91
C HIS A 28 59.80 27.61 -6.81
N ALA A 29 60.27 28.49 -5.93
CA ALA A 29 59.48 29.15 -4.91
C ALA A 29 58.66 30.28 -5.55
N VAL A 30 57.33 30.22 -5.38
CA VAL A 30 56.44 31.38 -5.47
C VAL A 30 55.51 31.37 -4.27
N GLU A 31 55.66 32.44 -3.51
CA GLU A 31 54.93 32.88 -2.33
C GLU A 31 53.40 32.91 -2.48
N LYS A 32 52.67 32.35 -1.49
CA LYS A 32 51.30 32.76 -1.13
C LYS A 32 51.02 32.55 0.37
N LEU A 33 50.65 33.64 1.05
CA LEU A 33 50.03 33.65 2.39
C LEU A 33 48.68 32.91 2.42
N PRO A 34 48.20 32.42 3.59
CA PRO A 34 47.02 31.59 3.66
C PRO A 34 45.74 32.37 3.32
N ALA A 35 44.99 31.84 2.36
CA ALA A 35 43.64 32.30 2.04
C ALA A 35 42.70 32.02 3.23
N ARG A 36 41.92 33.04 3.57
CA ARG A 36 40.84 33.01 4.55
C ARG A 36 39.83 31.93 4.19
N VAL A 37 39.73 30.88 5.02
CA VAL A 37 38.68 29.87 4.95
C VAL A 37 37.34 30.57 5.21
N LYS A 38 36.58 30.84 4.14
CA LYS A 38 35.13 30.96 4.25
C LYS A 38 34.63 29.52 4.41
N GLN A 39 34.08 29.18 5.57
CA GLN A 39 33.36 27.92 5.73
C GLN A 39 32.14 28.01 4.81
N GLU A 40 32.22 27.38 3.65
CA GLU A 40 31.06 27.07 2.82
C GLU A 40 30.24 26.05 3.60
N ILE A 41 28.95 26.33 3.76
CA ILE A 41 27.97 25.47 4.44
C ILE A 41 28.18 24.03 3.96
N SER A 42 28.26 23.07 4.90
CA SER A 42 28.47 21.66 4.54
C SER A 42 27.33 21.18 3.66
N ARG A 43 27.61 20.34 2.66
CA ARG A 43 26.60 19.73 1.78
C ARG A 43 25.41 19.12 2.55
N GLU A 44 25.68 18.56 3.72
CA GLU A 44 24.67 17.97 4.61
C GLU A 44 23.77 19.04 5.25
N GLU A 45 24.35 20.16 5.66
CA GLU A 45 23.62 21.29 6.23
C GLU A 45 22.72 21.94 5.17
N GLN A 46 23.22 22.09 3.93
CA GLN A 46 22.40 22.55 2.81
C GLN A 46 21.24 21.59 2.50
N ALA A 47 21.48 20.28 2.47
CA ALA A 47 20.43 19.29 2.29
C ALA A 47 19.36 19.33 3.39
N SER A 48 19.76 19.63 4.64
CA SER A 48 18.82 19.77 5.76
C SER A 48 17.95 21.02 5.64
N LEU A 49 18.49 22.13 5.11
CA LEU A 49 17.74 23.35 4.86
C LEU A 49 16.77 23.17 3.70
N ASP A 50 17.23 22.57 2.59
CA ASP A 50 16.39 22.27 1.43
C ASP A 50 15.24 21.31 1.82
N PHE A 51 15.53 20.33 2.68
CA PHE A 51 14.50 19.40 3.20
C PHE A 51 13.50 20.09 4.13
N ALA A 52 13.97 20.99 5.00
CA ALA A 52 13.08 21.76 5.87
C ALA A 52 12.17 22.71 5.08
N GLU A 53 12.69 23.32 4.00
CA GLU A 53 11.90 24.14 3.08
C GLU A 53 10.83 23.30 2.37
N LEU A 54 11.19 22.10 1.87
CA LEU A 54 10.27 21.17 1.24
C LEU A 54 9.15 20.71 2.20
N LEU A 55 9.48 20.36 3.45
CA LEU A 55 8.48 19.97 4.44
C LEU A 55 7.47 21.08 4.71
N LYS A 56 7.95 22.33 4.80
CA LYS A 56 7.11 23.50 5.00
C LYS A 56 6.18 23.73 3.80
N GLU A 57 6.67 23.54 2.59
CA GLU A 57 5.85 23.63 1.37
C GLU A 57 4.75 22.56 1.36
N ILE A 58 5.10 21.31 1.69
CA ILE A 58 4.13 20.20 1.77
C ILE A 58 3.06 20.46 2.83
N GLU A 59 3.41 20.98 4.01
CA GLU A 59 2.43 21.34 5.05
C GLU A 59 1.46 22.43 4.57
N ILE A 60 1.96 23.44 3.86
CA ILE A 60 1.13 24.50 3.27
C ILE A 60 0.20 23.92 2.19
N GLU A 61 0.70 23.03 1.33
CA GLU A 61 -0.13 22.35 0.33
C GLU A 61 -1.19 21.46 0.98
N GLN A 62 -0.87 20.73 2.05
CA GLN A 62 -1.84 19.94 2.81
C GLN A 62 -2.91 20.81 3.44
N ALA A 63 -2.54 21.94 4.05
CA ALA A 63 -3.50 22.89 4.61
C ALA A 63 -4.43 23.48 3.53
N LYS A 64 -3.87 23.84 2.36
CA LYS A 64 -4.65 24.30 1.20
C LYS A 64 -5.57 23.21 0.65
N ALA A 65 -5.11 21.97 0.56
CA ALA A 65 -5.92 20.84 0.10
C ALA A 65 -7.06 20.51 1.07
N LEU A 66 -6.85 20.66 2.38
CA LEU A 66 -7.90 20.54 3.38
C LEU A 66 -8.94 21.66 3.25
N ASP A 67 -8.50 22.91 3.08
CA ASP A 67 -9.40 24.05 2.87
C ASP A 67 -10.21 23.92 1.57
N GLN A 68 -9.55 23.50 0.48
CA GLN A 68 -10.19 23.16 -0.80
C GLN A 68 -11.15 21.96 -0.69
N ARG A 69 -10.91 20.98 0.18
CA ARG A 69 -11.87 19.89 0.44
C ARG A 69 -13.08 20.37 1.24
N VAL A 70 -12.92 21.37 2.10
CA VAL A 70 -14.03 21.99 2.85
C VAL A 70 -14.87 22.89 1.93
N HIS A 71 -14.24 23.64 1.02
CA HIS A 71 -14.93 24.54 0.08
C HIS A 71 -15.38 23.86 -1.22
N GLY A 72 -14.73 22.78 -1.64
CA GLY A 72 -15.02 22.00 -2.85
C GLY A 72 -16.17 21.02 -2.74
N LYS A 73 -16.98 21.08 -1.68
CA LYS A 73 -18.18 20.25 -1.52
C LYS A 73 -19.32 20.63 -2.48
N GLN A 74 -19.13 21.65 -3.32
CA GLN A 74 -20.11 22.05 -4.35
C GLN A 74 -19.74 21.65 -5.79
N ASP A 75 -18.47 21.39 -6.11
CA ASP A 75 -18.05 21.00 -7.48
C ASP A 75 -17.03 19.84 -7.46
N GLY A 76 -17.28 18.85 -6.62
CA GLY A 76 -16.54 17.59 -6.62
C GLY A 76 -17.46 16.47 -7.06
N LYS A 77 -17.20 15.89 -8.24
CA LYS A 77 -17.74 14.59 -8.68
C LYS A 77 -17.26 13.54 -7.68
N SER A 78 -17.94 13.49 -6.55
CA SER A 78 -17.71 12.53 -5.47
C SER A 78 -17.97 11.16 -6.06
N GLN A 79 -17.05 10.23 -5.87
CA GLN A 79 -17.28 8.81 -6.11
C GLN A 79 -18.27 8.26 -5.07
N SER A 80 -19.39 8.95 -4.85
CA SER A 80 -20.64 8.30 -4.54
C SER A 80 -21.01 7.52 -5.79
N THR A 81 -21.07 6.20 -5.71
CA THR A 81 -21.85 5.41 -6.67
C THR A 81 -23.19 6.13 -6.82
N PRO A 82 -23.54 6.69 -7.99
CA PRO A 82 -24.83 7.34 -8.13
C PRO A 82 -25.89 6.31 -7.78
N ILE A 83 -26.79 6.64 -6.84
CA ILE A 83 -27.96 5.80 -6.56
C ILE A 83 -28.63 5.60 -7.92
N PRO A 84 -28.69 4.37 -8.44
CA PRO A 84 -29.15 4.15 -9.79
C PRO A 84 -30.60 4.60 -9.87
N ALA A 85 -30.90 5.53 -10.78
CA ALA A 85 -32.26 6.02 -11.04
C ALA A 85 -33.16 4.93 -11.67
N ASP A 86 -32.58 3.78 -12.00
CA ASP A 86 -33.22 2.63 -12.62
C ASP A 86 -32.85 1.36 -11.82
N ILE A 87 -33.86 0.59 -11.40
CA ILE A 87 -33.73 -0.65 -10.59
C ILE A 87 -33.55 -1.87 -11.53
N SER A 88 -33.20 -1.64 -12.79
CA SER A 88 -32.83 -2.72 -13.72
C SER A 88 -31.63 -3.51 -13.19
N PRO A 89 -31.59 -4.85 -13.36
CA PRO A 89 -30.43 -5.67 -12.99
C PRO A 89 -29.13 -5.24 -13.67
N ASP A 90 -29.21 -4.51 -14.80
CA ASP A 90 -28.04 -4.01 -15.52
C ASP A 90 -27.45 -2.72 -14.89
N ALA A 91 -28.25 -1.99 -14.09
CA ALA A 91 -27.79 -0.79 -13.39
C ALA A 91 -26.95 -1.10 -12.14
N LEU A 92 -26.92 -2.36 -11.70
CA LEU A 92 -26.08 -2.83 -10.59
C LEU A 92 -24.59 -2.83 -10.94
N TYR A 93 -24.26 -2.84 -12.23
CA TYR A 93 -22.89 -2.96 -12.70
C TYR A 93 -22.34 -1.60 -13.17
N PRO A 94 -21.10 -1.24 -12.80
CA PRO A 94 -20.46 -0.01 -13.27
C PRO A 94 -20.39 0.05 -14.80
N THR A 95 -20.63 1.23 -15.36
CA THR A 95 -20.60 1.49 -16.81
C THR A 95 -19.25 2.03 -17.30
N GLU A 96 -18.41 2.49 -16.38
CA GLU A 96 -17.12 3.11 -16.67
C GLU A 96 -15.99 2.41 -15.90
N ILE A 97 -14.80 2.40 -16.50
CA ILE A 97 -13.59 1.85 -15.89
C ILE A 97 -12.41 2.77 -16.21
N SER A 98 -11.63 3.13 -15.18
CA SER A 98 -10.45 3.99 -15.35
C SER A 98 -9.19 3.18 -15.57
N CYS A 99 -8.53 3.35 -16.73
CA CYS A 99 -7.36 2.54 -17.10
C CYS A 99 -6.16 2.78 -16.18
N ARG A 100 -6.02 4.00 -15.65
CA ARG A 100 -4.93 4.36 -14.73
C ARG A 100 -5.03 3.59 -13.43
N SER A 101 -6.18 3.62 -12.76
CA SER A 101 -6.35 2.86 -11.52
C SER A 101 -6.28 1.34 -11.77
N ALA A 102 -6.84 0.85 -12.88
CA ALA A 102 -6.75 -0.57 -13.24
C ALA A 102 -5.30 -1.04 -13.41
N LEU A 103 -4.44 -0.20 -14.00
CA LEU A 103 -3.00 -0.47 -14.08
C LEU A 103 -2.36 -0.46 -12.69
N ASP A 104 -2.64 0.56 -11.89
CA ASP A 104 -2.05 0.69 -10.55
C ASP A 104 -2.39 -0.56 -9.70
N TYR A 105 -3.64 -1.02 -9.69
CA TYR A 105 -4.04 -2.24 -8.99
C TYR A 105 -3.35 -3.50 -9.54
N ALA A 106 -3.18 -3.63 -10.85
CA ALA A 106 -2.48 -4.76 -11.45
C ALA A 106 -1.00 -4.78 -11.04
N MET A 107 -0.35 -3.63 -11.04
CA MET A 107 1.05 -3.47 -10.65
C MET A 107 1.26 -3.66 -9.15
N PHE A 108 0.38 -3.12 -8.30
CA PHE A 108 0.42 -3.34 -6.86
C PHE A 108 0.26 -4.82 -6.51
N CYS A 109 -0.63 -5.53 -7.21
CA CYS A 109 -0.79 -6.97 -7.04
C CYS A 109 0.46 -7.75 -7.47
N GLN A 110 1.12 -7.35 -8.57
CA GLN A 110 2.34 -8.02 -9.03
C GLN A 110 3.57 -7.70 -8.17
N SER A 111 3.54 -6.56 -7.48
CA SER A 111 4.66 -6.08 -6.67
C SER A 111 4.91 -6.99 -5.46
N PHE A 112 6.18 -7.27 -5.19
CA PHE A 112 6.60 -8.16 -4.11
C PHE A 112 6.17 -7.64 -2.72
N GLY A 113 6.13 -6.32 -2.54
CA GLY A 113 5.77 -5.69 -1.25
C GLY A 113 4.37 -6.06 -0.74
N GLY A 114 3.39 -6.27 -1.64
CA GLY A 114 2.04 -6.69 -1.26
C GLY A 114 1.84 -8.21 -1.22
N GLN A 115 2.64 -8.96 -1.98
CA GLN A 115 2.50 -10.41 -2.11
C GLN A 115 3.29 -11.20 -1.06
N PHE A 116 4.33 -10.60 -0.45
CA PHE A 116 5.17 -11.29 0.53
C PHE A 116 4.37 -11.88 1.69
N VAL A 117 3.34 -11.18 2.15
CA VAL A 117 2.45 -11.66 3.22
C VAL A 117 1.63 -12.88 2.78
N ASN A 118 1.18 -12.93 1.52
CA ASN A 118 0.47 -14.10 0.99
C ASN A 118 1.42 -15.30 0.86
N VAL A 119 2.64 -15.07 0.37
CA VAL A 119 3.67 -16.12 0.30
C VAL A 119 4.03 -16.63 1.69
N TYR A 120 4.17 -15.74 2.68
CA TYR A 120 4.45 -16.13 4.06
C TYR A 120 3.31 -16.95 4.69
N ARG A 121 2.05 -16.59 4.43
CA ARG A 121 0.88 -17.28 5.04
C ARG A 121 0.46 -18.54 4.30
N TYR A 122 0.44 -18.51 2.98
CA TYR A 122 -0.15 -19.55 2.12
C TYR A 122 0.88 -20.27 1.25
N GLY A 123 2.13 -19.80 1.21
CA GLY A 123 3.20 -20.43 0.42
C GLY A 123 3.12 -20.17 -1.09
N GLU A 124 2.16 -19.37 -1.54
CA GLU A 124 1.92 -19.11 -2.97
C GLU A 124 1.70 -17.62 -3.27
N PHE A 125 2.01 -17.23 -4.50
CA PHE A 125 1.64 -15.91 -5.02
C PHE A 125 0.16 -15.89 -5.35
N ARG A 126 -0.56 -14.86 -4.87
CA ARG A 126 -1.97 -14.69 -5.22
C ARG A 126 -2.12 -14.39 -6.71
N SER A 127 -3.07 -15.05 -7.38
CA SER A 127 -3.33 -14.81 -8.81
C SER A 127 -3.84 -13.38 -9.07
N CYS A 128 -3.03 -12.57 -9.76
CA CYS A 128 -3.37 -11.19 -10.14
C CYS A 128 -4.17 -11.06 -11.44
N LYS A 129 -4.65 -12.18 -12.02
CA LYS A 129 -5.31 -12.21 -13.33
C LYS A 129 -6.52 -11.28 -13.43
N ASN A 130 -7.28 -11.14 -12.34
CA ASN A 130 -8.49 -10.30 -12.32
C ASN A 130 -8.16 -8.80 -12.54
N HIS A 131 -7.07 -8.30 -11.96
CA HIS A 131 -6.66 -6.90 -12.14
C HIS A 131 -6.09 -6.67 -13.55
N TRP A 132 -5.34 -7.63 -14.07
CA TRP A 132 -4.86 -7.58 -15.45
C TRP A 132 -6.01 -7.65 -16.48
N SER A 133 -7.07 -8.43 -16.23
CA SER A 133 -8.23 -8.46 -17.11
C SER A 133 -8.97 -7.12 -17.15
N ASP A 134 -9.08 -6.44 -16.01
CA ASP A 134 -9.69 -5.11 -15.89
C ASP A 134 -8.88 -4.08 -16.70
N PHE A 135 -7.55 -4.12 -16.59
CA PHE A 135 -6.65 -3.25 -17.37
C PHE A 135 -6.75 -3.49 -18.87
N TRP A 136 -6.67 -4.75 -19.32
CA TRP A 136 -6.74 -5.08 -20.74
C TRP A 136 -8.10 -4.79 -21.36
N LEU A 137 -9.19 -4.96 -20.59
CA LEU A 137 -10.51 -4.52 -21.00
C LEU A 137 -10.50 -3.01 -21.25
N CYS A 138 -10.05 -2.22 -20.28
CA CYS A 138 -10.02 -0.76 -20.40
C CYS A 138 -9.20 -0.29 -21.61
N MET A 139 -8.01 -0.85 -21.79
CA MET A 139 -7.13 -0.51 -22.92
C MET A 139 -7.77 -0.87 -24.27
N ARG A 140 -8.47 -2.00 -24.36
CA ARG A 140 -9.14 -2.45 -25.58
C ARG A 140 -10.38 -1.62 -25.91
N THR A 141 -11.19 -1.29 -24.90
CA THR A 141 -12.45 -0.55 -25.07
C THR A 141 -12.24 0.96 -25.21
N ARG A 142 -11.00 1.46 -25.08
CA ARG A 142 -10.70 2.89 -25.18
C ARG A 142 -11.11 3.51 -26.52
N ASN A 143 -10.98 2.75 -27.61
CA ASN A 143 -11.25 3.23 -28.97
C ASN A 143 -12.64 2.83 -29.49
N TRP A 144 -13.54 2.32 -28.63
CA TRP A 144 -14.88 1.89 -29.02
C TRP A 144 -15.89 3.04 -28.92
N GLU A 145 -17.04 2.89 -29.59
CA GLU A 145 -18.18 3.79 -29.37
C GLU A 145 -18.62 3.69 -27.90
N GLU A 146 -19.08 4.80 -27.32
CA GLU A 146 -19.49 4.88 -25.92
C GLU A 146 -20.52 3.80 -25.54
N LYS A 147 -21.49 3.52 -26.42
CA LYS A 147 -22.51 2.50 -26.20
C LYS A 147 -21.93 1.09 -26.10
N ASP A 148 -21.00 0.74 -26.97
CA ASP A 148 -20.37 -0.58 -27.00
C ASP A 148 -19.37 -0.75 -25.86
N ARG A 149 -18.65 0.33 -25.51
CA ARG A 149 -17.79 0.37 -24.32
C ARG A 149 -18.59 0.09 -23.05
N VAL A 150 -19.71 0.78 -22.85
CA VAL A 150 -20.54 0.63 -21.64
C VAL A 150 -21.06 -0.81 -21.52
N LYS A 151 -21.57 -1.39 -22.62
CA LYS A 151 -22.04 -2.78 -22.64
C LYS A 151 -20.93 -3.77 -22.29
N ALA A 152 -19.75 -3.63 -22.90
CA ALA A 152 -18.63 -4.53 -22.64
C ALA A 152 -18.11 -4.46 -21.20
N ILE A 153 -18.13 -3.26 -20.60
CA ILE A 153 -17.77 -3.07 -19.20
C ILE A 153 -18.81 -3.73 -18.29
N GLN A 154 -20.10 -3.47 -18.52
CA GLN A 154 -21.19 -4.09 -17.77
C GLN A 154 -21.11 -5.63 -17.83
N ASP A 155 -20.93 -6.20 -19.02
CA ASP A 155 -20.82 -7.64 -19.24
C ASP A 155 -19.63 -8.23 -18.48
N HIS A 156 -18.49 -7.54 -18.47
CA HIS A 156 -17.31 -7.96 -17.69
C HIS A 156 -17.58 -7.98 -16.19
N TYR A 157 -18.19 -6.93 -15.64
CA TYR A 157 -18.55 -6.89 -14.21
C TYR A 157 -19.64 -7.92 -13.87
N ARG A 158 -20.56 -8.20 -14.80
CA ARG A 158 -21.55 -9.26 -14.66
C ARG A 158 -20.90 -10.63 -14.58
N MET A 159 -20.01 -10.96 -15.53
CA MET A 159 -19.26 -12.23 -15.51
C MET A 159 -18.42 -12.36 -14.24
N LYS A 160 -17.79 -11.26 -13.79
CA LYS A 160 -17.02 -11.22 -12.54
C LYS A 160 -17.91 -11.50 -11.34
N ALA A 161 -19.08 -10.85 -11.24
CA ALA A 161 -20.02 -11.08 -10.17
C ALA A 161 -20.58 -12.50 -10.15
N VAL A 162 -20.88 -13.08 -11.33
CA VAL A 162 -21.27 -14.50 -11.42
C VAL A 162 -20.17 -15.39 -10.87
N LYS A 163 -18.91 -15.20 -11.30
CA LYS A 163 -17.77 -15.98 -10.80
C LYS A 163 -17.59 -15.91 -9.28
N TRP A 164 -17.84 -14.75 -8.67
CA TRP A 164 -17.76 -14.61 -7.21
C TRP A 164 -18.96 -15.21 -6.49
N LYS A 165 -20.15 -15.16 -7.08
CA LYS A 165 -21.37 -15.76 -6.52
C LYS A 165 -21.38 -17.28 -6.63
N THR A 166 -20.84 -17.84 -7.71
CA THR A 166 -20.79 -19.28 -7.98
C THR A 166 -19.44 -19.90 -7.63
N GLY A 167 -18.52 -19.12 -7.06
CA GLY A 167 -17.25 -19.63 -6.58
C GLY A 167 -17.44 -20.52 -5.35
N PRO A 168 -16.39 -21.27 -4.95
CA PRO A 168 -16.43 -22.03 -3.69
C PRO A 168 -16.72 -21.07 -2.54
N SER A 169 -17.92 -21.18 -1.99
CA SER A 169 -18.37 -20.36 -0.88
C SER A 169 -17.82 -20.96 0.42
N SER A 170 -17.82 -20.18 1.50
CA SER A 170 -17.45 -20.71 2.82
C SER A 170 -18.33 -21.88 3.24
N GLU A 171 -19.58 -21.95 2.74
CA GLU A 171 -20.53 -23.03 3.03
C GLU A 171 -20.12 -24.35 2.36
N ASP A 172 -19.34 -24.32 1.29
CA ASP A 172 -18.85 -25.52 0.58
C ASP A 172 -17.79 -26.28 1.40
N ILE A 173 -17.14 -25.62 2.35
CA ILE A 173 -16.15 -26.24 3.24
C ILE A 173 -16.83 -26.97 4.42
N TRP A 174 -18.09 -26.64 4.73
CA TRP A 174 -18.83 -27.23 5.85
C TRP A 174 -19.86 -28.23 5.34
N GLU A 175 -19.70 -29.50 5.72
CA GLU A 175 -20.73 -30.50 5.49
C GLU A 175 -21.95 -30.19 6.35
N VAL A 176 -23.15 -30.24 5.74
CA VAL A 176 -24.40 -30.05 6.47
C VAL A 176 -24.54 -31.16 7.50
N ARG A 177 -24.66 -30.77 8.77
CA ARG A 177 -24.79 -31.72 9.87
C ARG A 177 -26.12 -32.49 9.74
N THR A 178 -26.04 -33.81 9.65
CA THR A 178 -27.22 -34.70 9.58
C THR A 178 -27.86 -34.96 10.93
N GLU A 179 -27.09 -34.83 12.01
CA GLU A 179 -27.56 -35.03 13.39
C GLU A 179 -27.61 -33.70 14.17
N PRO A 180 -28.61 -33.48 15.04
CA PRO A 180 -28.64 -32.30 15.89
C PRO A 180 -27.46 -32.31 16.88
N VAL A 181 -26.88 -31.14 17.14
CA VAL A 181 -25.85 -30.97 18.19
C VAL A 181 -26.49 -31.30 19.53
N LYS A 182 -26.02 -32.38 20.17
CA LYS A 182 -26.38 -32.68 21.55
C LYS A 182 -25.56 -31.78 22.47
N ASP A 183 -26.23 -31.17 23.44
CA ASP A 183 -25.59 -30.47 24.54
C ASP A 183 -24.66 -29.31 24.12
N ALA A 184 -25.12 -28.44 23.21
CA ALA A 184 -24.34 -27.28 22.73
C ALA A 184 -24.04 -26.23 23.83
N PHE A 185 -24.85 -26.21 24.89
CA PHE A 185 -24.75 -25.30 26.02
C PHE A 185 -25.02 -26.09 27.31
N GLN A 186 -23.98 -26.74 27.83
CA GLN A 186 -24.08 -27.60 29.04
C GLN A 186 -24.06 -26.80 30.33
N ASP A 187 -23.37 -25.66 30.34
CA ASP A 187 -23.27 -24.83 31.52
C ASP A 187 -24.60 -24.09 31.72
N SER A 188 -25.19 -24.28 32.90
CA SER A 188 -26.40 -23.54 33.24
C SER A 188 -26.07 -22.05 33.30
N LEU A 189 -26.96 -21.25 32.72
CA LEU A 189 -26.80 -19.79 32.71
C LEU A 189 -26.65 -19.26 34.15
N GLU A 190 -27.35 -19.88 35.12
CA GLU A 190 -27.31 -19.53 36.54
C GLU A 190 -25.93 -19.75 37.17
N GLU A 191 -25.23 -20.85 36.86
CA GLU A 191 -23.86 -21.09 37.34
C GLU A 191 -22.86 -20.12 36.72
N LEU A 192 -23.06 -19.76 35.45
CA LEU A 192 -22.24 -18.76 34.77
C LEU A 192 -22.42 -17.38 35.41
N GLU A 193 -23.64 -16.98 35.72
CA GLU A 193 -23.94 -15.72 36.42
C GLU A 193 -23.34 -15.68 37.83
N ALA A 194 -23.45 -16.77 38.59
CA ALA A 194 -22.84 -16.88 39.91
C ALA A 194 -21.31 -16.73 39.84
N LYS A 195 -20.66 -17.43 38.90
CA LYS A 195 -19.21 -17.33 38.68
C LYS A 195 -18.77 -15.94 38.24
N ILE A 196 -19.57 -15.27 37.40
CA ILE A 196 -19.32 -13.88 37.00
C ILE A 196 -19.47 -12.95 38.20
N ALA A 197 -20.46 -13.17 39.07
CA ALA A 197 -20.66 -12.38 40.28
C ALA A 197 -19.51 -12.53 41.28
N ASP A 198 -19.07 -13.78 41.54
CA ASP A 198 -17.92 -14.07 42.38
C ASP A 198 -16.64 -13.44 41.83
N TRP A 199 -16.43 -13.52 40.51
CA TRP A 199 -15.30 -12.89 39.84
C TRP A 199 -15.36 -11.36 39.95
N LYS A 200 -16.54 -10.75 39.75
CA LYS A 200 -16.73 -9.29 39.93
C LYS A 200 -16.47 -8.85 41.37
N GLN A 201 -16.86 -9.66 42.35
CA GLN A 201 -16.60 -9.38 43.76
C GLN A 201 -15.12 -9.47 44.11
N ALA A 202 -14.39 -10.43 43.52
CA ALA A 202 -12.94 -10.55 43.67
C ALA A 202 -12.15 -9.46 42.92
N HIS A 203 -12.74 -8.85 41.89
CA HIS A 203 -12.11 -7.87 41.01
C HIS A 203 -12.91 -6.56 40.88
N PRO A 204 -13.08 -5.78 41.96
CA PRO A 204 -13.87 -4.55 41.93
C PRO A 204 -13.25 -3.39 41.13
N ASP A 205 -11.94 -3.45 40.85
CA ASP A 205 -11.20 -2.43 40.09
C ASP A 205 -11.33 -2.61 38.56
N VAL A 206 -11.80 -3.78 38.11
CA VAL A 206 -11.95 -4.07 36.68
C VAL A 206 -13.31 -3.56 36.21
N SER A 207 -13.31 -2.43 35.51
CA SER A 207 -14.50 -1.85 34.90
C SER A 207 -15.04 -2.72 33.73
N ASP A 208 -16.36 -2.83 33.61
CA ASP A 208 -17.00 -3.63 32.56
C ASP A 208 -16.76 -3.00 31.16
N PRO A 209 -16.09 -3.71 30.22
CA PRO A 209 -15.78 -3.18 28.89
C PRO A 209 -17.01 -2.76 28.07
N TRP A 210 -18.20 -3.23 28.44
CA TRP A 210 -19.45 -2.93 27.76
C TRP A 210 -20.32 -1.90 28.49
N ASP A 211 -19.85 -1.35 29.62
CA ASP A 211 -20.49 -0.19 30.26
C ASP A 211 -20.29 1.05 29.37
N LYS A 212 -21.38 1.53 28.77
CA LYS A 212 -21.42 2.65 27.81
C LYS A 212 -20.96 3.99 28.39
N ARG A 213 -20.59 4.03 29.67
CA ARG A 213 -20.03 5.20 30.37
C ARG A 213 -18.52 5.34 30.24
N GLN A 214 -17.82 4.37 29.64
CA GLN A 214 -16.38 4.47 29.40
C GLN A 214 -16.09 5.31 28.14
N GLY A 215 -16.09 6.64 28.30
CA GLY A 215 -15.38 7.50 27.38
C GLY A 215 -13.88 7.22 27.50
N THR A 216 -13.23 6.87 26.40
CA THR A 216 -11.77 6.65 26.34
C THR A 216 -11.03 7.90 26.78
N THR A 217 -10.56 7.94 28.02
CA THR A 217 -9.52 8.88 28.46
C THR A 217 -8.17 8.20 28.33
N PHE A 218 -7.45 8.47 27.24
CA PHE A 218 -6.02 8.19 27.17
C PHE A 218 -5.32 9.18 28.10
N ALA A 219 -5.02 8.77 29.33
CA ALA A 219 -4.24 9.57 30.26
C ALA A 219 -2.76 9.53 29.83
N ASN A 220 -2.21 10.70 29.50
CA ASN A 220 -0.79 10.89 29.25
C ASN A 220 0.02 10.52 30.51
N ALA A 221 1.05 9.69 30.35
CA ALA A 221 2.01 9.41 31.40
C ALA A 221 2.78 10.69 31.79
N PRO A 222 3.06 10.93 33.09
CA PRO A 222 3.86 12.07 33.51
C PRO A 222 5.34 11.90 33.08
N PRO A 223 6.05 12.99 32.77
CA PRO A 223 7.46 12.92 32.42
C PRO A 223 8.28 12.43 33.61
N SER A 224 9.13 11.42 33.37
CA SER A 224 10.14 10.95 34.30
C SER A 224 11.12 12.07 34.61
N THR A 225 11.24 12.41 35.90
CA THR A 225 12.27 13.29 36.47
C THR A 225 13.64 12.61 36.50
#